data_AF-A0A931KG92-F1
#
_entry.id   AF-A0A931KG92-F1
#
_cell.length_a   1.000
_cell.length_b   1.000
_cell.length_c   1.000
_cell.angle_alpha   90.00
_cell.angle_beta   90.00
_cell.angle_gamma   90.00
#
_symmetry.space_group_name_H-M   'P 1'
#
loop_
_entity.id
_entity.type
_entity.pdbx_description
1 polymer ?
#
loop_
_entity_poly.entity_id
_entity_poly.type
_entity_poly.pdbx_seq_one_letter_code
_entity_poly.pdbx_strand_id
1 'polypeptide(L)'
;MGFWKAYFREKKAATAVEFSLVALPLIYLLIGILEISLFFATSSVIHGASSQAARLIKTGQLQQGGGDAEQIFSDALCANADFMVRCGDIRFEVVPLSDGFSSFADMPAEYDSDGNFTPRPFDAGGVNDVIMVRSVYPYHFVTPLLSVFMTGARNSVKTIMATVIFQTEPYDFSDS
;
A
#
# COMPACT_ATOMS: atom_id res chain seq x y z
N MET A 1 55.83 28.32 -21.83
CA MET A 1 55.18 27.77 -20.62
C MET A 1 53.78 27.26 -20.96
N GLY A 2 53.55 25.95 -21.15
CA GLY A 2 52.21 25.44 -21.52
C GLY A 2 51.91 23.98 -21.15
N PHE A 3 52.93 23.13 -21.02
CA PHE A 3 52.74 21.69 -20.80
C PHE A 3 52.23 21.30 -19.40
N TRP A 4 52.53 22.10 -18.37
CA TRP A 4 52.11 21.80 -16.99
C TRP A 4 50.60 21.98 -16.75
N LYS A 5 49.92 22.88 -17.49
CA LYS A 5 48.46 23.06 -17.40
C LYS A 5 47.68 21.91 -18.02
N ALA A 6 48.20 21.29 -19.10
CA ALA A 6 47.58 20.14 -19.74
C ALA A 6 47.69 18.89 -18.86
N TYR A 7 48.85 18.63 -18.26
CA TYR A 7 49.08 17.48 -17.40
C TYR A 7 48.26 17.53 -16.09
N PHE A 8 48.09 18.72 -15.49
CA PHE A 8 47.19 18.91 -14.35
C PHE A 8 45.70 18.78 -14.73
N ARG A 9 45.33 19.08 -15.98
CA ARG A 9 43.96 18.94 -16.48
C ARG A 9 43.62 17.47 -16.77
N GLU A 10 44.57 16.70 -17.29
CA GLU A 10 44.39 15.26 -17.52
C GLU A 10 44.34 14.44 -16.24
N LYS A 11 45.20 14.72 -15.25
CA LYS A 11 45.11 14.06 -13.94
C LYS A 11 43.80 14.32 -13.22
N LYS A 12 43.23 15.52 -13.37
CA LYS A 12 41.91 15.88 -12.85
C LYS A 12 40.77 15.17 -13.60
N ALA A 13 40.92 14.92 -14.90
CA ALA A 13 39.94 14.14 -15.66
C ALA A 13 39.95 12.66 -15.26
N ALA A 14 41.14 12.05 -15.09
CA ALA A 14 41.28 10.67 -14.63
C ALA A 14 40.71 10.47 -13.21
N THR A 15 41.05 11.36 -12.28
CA THR A 15 40.50 11.32 -10.90
C THR A 15 39.00 11.58 -10.85
N ALA A 16 38.44 12.41 -11.75
CA ALA A 16 37.00 12.58 -11.85
C ALA A 16 36.29 11.29 -12.30
N VAL A 17 36.88 10.54 -13.23
CA VAL A 17 36.34 9.24 -13.68
C VAL A 17 36.42 8.20 -12.56
N GLU A 18 37.56 8.09 -11.86
CA GLU A 18 37.72 7.19 -10.72
C GLU A 18 36.69 7.45 -9.61
N PHE A 19 36.46 8.73 -9.28
CA PHE A 19 35.45 9.11 -8.30
C PHE A 19 34.03 8.80 -8.79
N SER A 20 33.72 9.06 -10.06
CA SER A 20 32.39 8.77 -10.62
C SER A 20 32.04 7.27 -10.58
N LEU A 21 33.04 6.40 -10.74
CA LEU A 21 32.86 4.95 -10.73
C LEU A 21 32.39 4.43 -9.36
N VAL A 22 32.71 5.14 -8.27
CA VAL A 22 32.26 4.84 -6.91
C VAL A 22 31.04 5.69 -6.52
N ALA A 23 30.98 6.95 -6.94
CA ALA A 23 29.90 7.86 -6.58
C ALA A 23 28.57 7.45 -7.21
N LEU A 24 28.55 6.97 -8.45
CA LEU A 24 27.34 6.52 -9.13
C LEU A 24 26.62 5.37 -8.40
N PRO A 25 27.28 4.23 -8.07
CA PRO A 25 26.62 3.17 -7.33
C PRO A 25 26.22 3.60 -5.91
N LEU A 26 27.00 4.48 -5.26
CA LEU A 26 26.65 5.01 -3.94
C LEU A 26 25.35 5.83 -3.99
N ILE A 27 25.24 6.77 -4.92
CA ILE A 27 24.04 7.60 -5.09
C ILE A 27 22.84 6.71 -5.44
N TYR A 28 23.04 5.70 -6.29
CA TYR A 28 21.98 4.75 -6.63
C TYR A 28 21.48 3.97 -5.40
N LEU A 29 22.40 3.53 -4.53
CA LEU A 29 22.08 2.86 -3.28
C LEU A 29 21.30 3.79 -2.34
N LEU A 30 21.71 5.06 -2.21
CA LEU A 30 20.99 6.05 -1.40
C LEU A 30 19.56 6.27 -1.89
N ILE A 31 19.36 6.41 -3.22
CA ILE A 31 18.02 6.50 -3.81
C ILE A 31 17.21 5.25 -3.50
N GLY A 32 17.82 4.06 -3.61
CA GLY A 32 17.17 2.79 -3.27
C GLY A 32 16.71 2.72 -1.81
N ILE A 33 17.54 3.17 -0.86
CA ILE A 33 17.15 3.24 0.57
C ILE A 33 15.97 4.18 0.78
N LEU A 34 16.00 5.37 0.17
CA LEU A 34 14.91 6.34 0.26
C LEU A 34 13.61 5.79 -0.33
N GLU A 35 13.71 5.10 -1.47
CA GLU A 35 12.56 4.51 -2.13
C GLU A 35 11.93 3.35 -1.34
N ILE A 36 12.76 2.48 -0.73
CA ILE A 36 12.28 1.44 0.18
C ILE A 36 11.62 2.06 1.42
N SER A 37 12.19 3.15 1.94
CA SER A 37 11.63 3.88 3.07
C SER A 37 10.26 4.47 2.73
N LEU A 38 10.09 5.03 1.53
CA LEU A 38 8.80 5.53 1.04
C LEU A 38 7.78 4.39 0.83
N PHE A 39 8.22 3.23 0.34
CA PHE A 39 7.37 2.04 0.24
C PHE A 39 6.82 1.61 1.60
N PHE A 40 7.67 1.52 2.63
CA PHE A 40 7.22 1.15 3.99
C PHE A 40 6.38 2.23 4.65
N ALA A 41 6.67 3.52 4.41
CA ALA A 41 5.84 4.62 4.86
C ALA A 41 4.43 4.52 4.25
N THR A 42 4.36 4.28 2.93
CA THR A 42 3.10 4.08 2.20
C THR A 42 2.32 2.90 2.76
N SER A 43 3.00 1.77 3.01
CA SER A 43 2.39 0.61 3.66
C SER A 43 1.79 0.96 5.01
N SER A 44 2.55 1.68 5.85
CA SER A 44 2.08 2.08 7.19
C SER A 44 0.84 2.98 7.12
N VAL A 45 0.78 3.89 6.15
CA VAL A 45 -0.38 4.77 5.91
C VAL A 45 -1.60 3.95 5.51
N ILE A 46 -1.47 3.02 4.56
CA ILE A 46 -2.60 2.18 4.11
C ILE A 46 -3.11 1.30 5.26
N HIS A 47 -2.21 0.73 6.07
CA HIS A 47 -2.59 -0.03 7.25
C HIS A 47 -3.34 0.84 8.29
N GLY A 48 -2.84 2.05 8.53
CA GLY A 48 -3.48 3.01 9.44
C GLY A 48 -4.87 3.45 8.96
N ALA A 49 -4.98 3.83 7.69
CA ALA A 49 -6.22 4.23 7.04
C ALA A 49 -7.26 3.09 7.07
N SER A 50 -6.84 1.87 6.74
CA SER A 50 -7.71 0.69 6.76
C SER A 50 -8.20 0.37 8.17
N SER A 51 -7.34 0.51 9.18
CA SER A 51 -7.71 0.33 10.59
C SER A 51 -8.71 1.39 11.07
N GLN A 52 -8.54 2.64 10.62
CA GLN A 52 -9.44 3.73 10.96
C GLN A 52 -10.81 3.58 10.28
N ALA A 53 -10.84 3.25 8.99
CA ALA A 53 -12.08 2.98 8.26
C ALA A 53 -12.82 1.74 8.82
N ALA A 54 -12.08 0.68 9.18
CA ALA A 54 -12.64 -0.50 9.83
C ALA A 54 -13.38 -0.19 11.14
N ARG A 55 -13.00 0.86 11.88
CA ARG A 55 -13.72 1.26 13.10
C ARG A 55 -15.17 1.68 12.84
N LEU A 56 -15.46 2.29 11.69
CA LEU A 56 -16.81 2.69 11.33
C LEU A 56 -17.73 1.48 11.15
N ILE A 57 -17.19 0.40 10.61
CA ILE A 57 -17.90 -0.88 10.48
C ILE A 57 -18.04 -1.54 11.85
N LYS A 58 -16.96 -1.56 12.66
CA LYS A 58 -16.97 -2.15 14.02
C LYS A 58 -18.10 -1.59 14.88
N THR A 59 -18.30 -0.28 14.86
CA THR A 59 -19.25 0.40 15.75
C THR A 59 -20.65 0.49 15.17
N GLY A 60 -20.89 -0.04 13.96
CA GLY A 60 -22.19 0.08 13.29
C GLY A 60 -22.49 1.46 12.72
N GLN A 61 -21.57 2.44 12.85
CA GLN A 61 -21.76 3.80 12.34
C GLN A 61 -22.01 3.82 10.83
N LEU A 62 -21.38 2.90 10.11
CA LEU A 62 -21.53 2.75 8.67
C LEU A 62 -22.93 2.23 8.28
N GLN A 63 -23.43 1.24 9.01
CA GLN A 63 -24.76 0.64 8.80
C GLN A 63 -25.90 1.56 9.25
N GLN A 64 -25.70 2.37 10.29
CA GLN A 64 -26.70 3.29 10.84
C GLN A 64 -26.74 4.66 10.12
N GLY A 65 -25.76 4.96 9.27
CA GLY A 65 -25.56 6.28 8.64
C GLY A 65 -26.55 6.67 7.54
N GLY A 66 -27.41 5.76 7.07
CA GLY A 66 -28.49 6.06 6.12
C GLY A 66 -28.06 6.43 4.69
N GLY A 67 -26.83 6.09 4.29
CA GLY A 67 -26.28 6.35 2.95
C GLY A 67 -25.67 5.11 2.30
N ASP A 68 -24.95 5.31 1.19
CA ASP A 68 -24.19 4.22 0.55
C ASP A 68 -22.98 3.86 1.41
N ALA A 69 -23.07 2.69 2.04
CA ALA A 69 -22.10 2.12 2.94
C ALA A 69 -20.71 1.99 2.30
N GLU A 70 -20.65 1.63 1.01
CA GLU A 70 -19.40 1.48 0.27
C GLU A 70 -18.71 2.83 0.08
N GLN A 71 -19.48 3.86 -0.32
CA GLN A 71 -18.97 5.21 -0.51
C GLN A 71 -18.47 5.82 0.81
N ILE A 72 -19.22 5.66 1.91
CA ILE A 72 -18.82 6.14 3.23
C ILE A 72 -17.51 5.49 3.69
N PHE A 73 -17.37 4.19 3.45
CA PHE A 73 -16.12 3.47 3.74
C PHE A 73 -14.97 4.01 2.90
N SER A 74 -15.19 4.17 1.59
CA SER A 74 -14.19 4.70 0.66
C SER A 74 -13.72 6.08 1.08
N ASP A 75 -14.64 7.01 1.37
CA ASP A 75 -14.33 8.37 1.80
C ASP A 75 -13.51 8.39 3.11
N ALA A 76 -13.86 7.53 4.07
CA ALA A 76 -13.13 7.41 5.33
C ALA A 76 -11.72 6.84 5.14
N LEU A 77 -11.56 5.87 4.22
CA LEU A 77 -10.26 5.33 3.85
C LEU A 77 -9.40 6.39 3.15
N CYS A 78 -9.98 7.11 2.19
CA CYS A 78 -9.32 8.19 1.45
C CYS A 78 -8.86 9.32 2.37
N ALA A 79 -9.70 9.76 3.32
CA ALA A 79 -9.38 10.87 4.23
C ALA A 79 -8.07 10.67 5.01
N ASN A 80 -7.68 9.41 5.26
CA ASN A 80 -6.47 9.06 5.99
C ASN A 80 -5.29 8.68 5.08
N ALA A 81 -5.52 8.42 3.79
CA ALA A 81 -4.53 7.90 2.86
C ALA A 81 -4.09 8.92 1.78
N ASP A 82 -4.96 9.88 1.44
CA ASP A 82 -4.81 10.76 0.25
C ASP A 82 -3.54 11.63 0.26
N PHE A 83 -2.96 11.88 1.43
CA PHE A 83 -1.73 12.67 1.54
C PHE A 83 -0.48 11.97 0.98
N MET A 84 -0.50 10.63 0.87
CA MET A 84 0.64 9.82 0.41
C MET A 84 0.31 8.95 -0.80
N VAL A 85 -0.95 8.55 -0.96
CA VAL A 85 -1.41 7.69 -2.07
C VAL A 85 -2.62 8.29 -2.74
N ARG A 86 -2.78 8.05 -4.05
CA ARG A 86 -4.00 8.46 -4.76
C ARG A 86 -5.11 7.49 -4.42
N CYS A 87 -6.21 7.99 -3.84
CA CYS A 87 -7.27 7.09 -3.39
C CYS A 87 -7.91 6.26 -4.53
N GLY A 88 -7.98 6.81 -5.74
CA GLY A 88 -8.51 6.08 -6.91
C GLY A 88 -7.71 4.84 -7.32
N ASP A 89 -6.46 4.72 -6.86
CA ASP A 89 -5.63 3.53 -7.08
C ASP A 89 -5.81 2.47 -5.98
N ILE A 90 -6.51 2.80 -4.88
CA ILE A 90 -6.78 1.87 -3.78
C ILE A 90 -7.99 1.00 -4.16
N ARG A 91 -7.80 -0.31 -4.11
CA ARG A 91 -8.88 -1.29 -4.21
C ARG A 91 -9.13 -1.87 -2.83
N PHE A 92 -10.37 -1.94 -2.40
CA PHE A 92 -10.72 -2.50 -1.10
C PHE A 92 -11.77 -3.58 -1.25
N GLU A 93 -11.82 -4.47 -0.27
CA GLU A 93 -12.75 -5.56 -0.15
C GLU A 93 -13.20 -5.62 1.31
N VAL A 94 -14.51 -5.65 1.53
CA VAL A 94 -15.12 -5.79 2.84
C VAL A 94 -16.12 -6.93 2.74
N VAL A 95 -15.89 -8.01 3.49
CA VAL A 95 -16.74 -9.20 3.46
C VAL A 95 -16.89 -9.81 4.86
N PRO A 96 -18.06 -10.38 5.19
CA PRO A 96 -18.24 -11.15 6.41
C PRO A 96 -17.59 -12.53 6.30
N LEU A 97 -17.10 -13.02 7.44
CA LEU A 97 -16.53 -14.35 7.64
C LEU A 97 -17.55 -15.23 8.35
N SER A 98 -18.20 -16.12 7.60
CA SER A 98 -19.32 -16.95 8.07
C SER A 98 -18.98 -17.85 9.26
N ASP A 99 -17.77 -18.40 9.30
CA ASP A 99 -17.34 -19.35 10.34
C ASP A 99 -16.35 -18.72 11.35
N GLY A 100 -16.41 -17.39 11.48
CA GLY A 100 -15.56 -16.62 12.39
C GLY A 100 -14.11 -16.47 11.91
N PHE A 101 -13.20 -16.11 12.84
CA PHE A 101 -11.82 -15.72 12.52
C PHE A 101 -10.98 -16.79 11.80
N SER A 102 -11.33 -18.08 11.93
CA SER A 102 -10.61 -19.19 11.29
C SER A 102 -10.84 -19.29 9.79
N SER A 103 -11.97 -18.80 9.27
CA SER A 103 -12.32 -18.89 7.85
C SER A 103 -11.53 -17.94 6.95
N PHE A 104 -10.73 -17.04 7.53
CA PHE A 104 -9.85 -16.15 6.77
C PHE A 104 -8.89 -16.90 5.83
N ALA A 105 -8.38 -18.06 6.28
CA ALA A 105 -7.46 -18.88 5.49
C ALA A 105 -8.10 -19.39 4.19
N ASP A 106 -9.42 -19.57 4.21
CA ASP A 106 -10.22 -20.04 3.08
C ASP A 106 -10.70 -18.90 2.17
N MET A 107 -10.40 -17.64 2.52
CA MET A 107 -10.71 -16.44 1.73
C MET A 107 -9.45 -15.72 1.20
N PRO A 108 -8.69 -16.35 0.27
CA PRO A 108 -7.58 -15.68 -0.39
C PRO A 108 -8.06 -14.47 -1.21
N ALA A 109 -7.10 -13.61 -1.54
CA ALA A 109 -7.31 -12.51 -2.47
C ALA A 109 -7.51 -13.08 -3.89
N GLU A 110 -8.54 -12.61 -4.59
CA GLU A 110 -8.83 -12.99 -5.97
C GLU A 110 -8.16 -12.03 -6.95
N TYR A 111 -7.67 -12.58 -8.07
CA TYR A 111 -6.99 -11.83 -9.11
C TYR A 111 -7.56 -12.18 -10.48
N ASP A 112 -7.62 -11.20 -11.38
CA ASP A 112 -8.01 -11.43 -12.77
C ASP A 112 -6.87 -12.09 -13.59
N SER A 113 -7.13 -12.36 -14.87
CA SER A 113 -6.12 -12.92 -15.79
C SER A 113 -4.90 -12.04 -16.00
N ASP A 114 -5.03 -10.74 -15.73
CA ASP A 114 -3.98 -9.74 -15.88
C ASP A 114 -3.20 -9.53 -14.57
N GLY A 115 -3.57 -10.24 -13.50
CA GLY A 115 -2.94 -10.18 -12.18
C GLY A 115 -3.40 -8.99 -11.32
N ASN A 116 -4.48 -8.30 -11.69
CA ASN A 116 -5.06 -7.24 -10.87
C ASN A 116 -5.98 -7.82 -9.82
N PHE A 117 -5.98 -7.20 -8.64
CA PHE A 117 -6.86 -7.59 -7.55
C PHE A 117 -8.33 -7.33 -7.91
N THR A 118 -9.16 -8.37 -7.75
CA THR A 118 -10.60 -8.31 -8.00
C THR A 118 -11.32 -8.38 -6.65
N PRO A 119 -11.90 -7.27 -6.16
CA PRO A 119 -12.63 -7.27 -4.90
C PRO A 119 -13.96 -8.02 -5.05
N ARG A 120 -14.34 -8.76 -4.00
CA ARG A 120 -15.71 -9.29 -3.86
C ARG A 120 -16.71 -8.16 -3.61
N PRO A 121 -18.02 -8.42 -3.80
CA PRO A 121 -19.06 -7.44 -3.49
C PRO A 121 -18.93 -6.90 -2.07
N PHE A 122 -19.14 -5.59 -1.90
CA PHE A 122 -19.07 -4.95 -0.61
C PHE A 122 -20.19 -5.46 0.31
N ASP A 123 -19.79 -6.05 1.43
CA ASP A 123 -20.70 -6.49 2.48
C ASP A 123 -20.08 -6.19 3.85
N ALA A 124 -20.63 -5.19 4.53
CA ALA A 124 -20.19 -4.77 5.85
C ALA A 124 -20.73 -5.63 7.00
N GLY A 125 -21.58 -6.63 6.69
CA GLY A 125 -22.28 -7.47 7.65
C GLY A 125 -23.14 -6.70 8.65
N GLY A 126 -23.66 -7.43 9.62
CA GLY A 126 -24.59 -6.96 10.65
C GLY A 126 -23.97 -6.85 12.03
N VAL A 127 -24.75 -7.19 13.05
CA VAL A 127 -24.36 -7.14 14.46
C VAL A 127 -23.67 -8.44 14.86
N ASN A 128 -22.60 -8.37 15.65
CA ASN A 128 -21.79 -9.52 16.08
C ASN A 128 -21.12 -10.34 14.97
N ASP A 129 -21.10 -9.85 13.72
CA ASP A 129 -20.44 -10.52 12.61
C ASP A 129 -18.92 -10.29 12.64
N VAL A 130 -18.18 -11.31 12.18
CA VAL A 130 -16.74 -11.19 11.96
C VAL A 130 -16.53 -10.67 10.54
N ILE A 131 -15.95 -9.49 10.39
CA ILE A 131 -15.71 -8.84 9.10
C ILE A 131 -14.21 -8.85 8.79
N MET A 132 -13.89 -9.14 7.54
CA MET A 132 -12.58 -8.93 6.96
C MET A 132 -12.61 -7.70 6.06
N VAL A 133 -11.69 -6.78 6.32
CA VAL A 133 -11.38 -5.65 5.46
C VAL A 133 -10.00 -5.86 4.86
N ARG A 134 -9.90 -5.82 3.53
CA ARG A 134 -8.65 -5.94 2.79
C ARG A 134 -8.49 -4.77 1.84
N SER A 135 -7.47 -3.94 2.07
CA SER A 135 -7.11 -2.82 1.22
C SER A 135 -5.85 -3.16 0.43
N VAL A 136 -5.88 -2.87 -0.85
CA VAL A 136 -4.89 -3.27 -1.84
C VAL A 136 -4.47 -2.05 -2.64
N TYR A 137 -3.18 -1.77 -2.68
CA TYR A 137 -2.63 -0.61 -3.40
C TYR A 137 -1.47 -1.03 -4.30
N PRO A 138 -1.51 -0.71 -5.61
CA PRO A 138 -0.40 -0.94 -6.53
C PRO A 138 0.73 0.09 -6.31
N TYR A 139 1.87 -0.34 -5.79
CA TYR A 139 3.05 0.52 -5.65
C TYR A 139 3.98 0.39 -6.86
N HIS A 140 4.29 1.53 -7.48
CA HIS A 140 5.22 1.63 -8.60
C HIS A 140 6.57 2.15 -8.13
N PHE A 141 7.62 1.35 -8.35
CA PHE A 141 8.99 1.79 -8.13
C PHE A 141 9.45 2.72 -9.26
N VAL A 142 10.08 3.83 -8.88
CA VAL A 142 10.77 4.78 -9.75
C VAL A 142 12.08 4.17 -10.26
N THR A 143 12.79 3.38 -9.44
CA THR A 143 14.06 2.78 -9.88
C THR A 143 13.89 1.38 -10.48
N PRO A 144 14.36 1.13 -11.72
CA PRO A 144 14.19 -0.17 -12.38
C PRO A 144 14.92 -1.33 -11.68
N LEU A 145 16.05 -1.07 -11.00
CA LEU A 145 16.74 -2.13 -10.27
C LEU A 145 15.93 -2.60 -9.07
N LEU A 146 15.34 -1.66 -8.32
CA LEU A 146 14.54 -2.01 -7.16
C LEU A 146 13.24 -2.69 -7.58
N SER A 147 12.64 -2.27 -8.71
CA SER A 147 11.50 -2.99 -9.27
C SER A 147 11.86 -4.45 -9.49
N VAL A 148 12.94 -4.76 -10.24
CA VAL A 148 13.38 -6.14 -10.48
C VAL A 148 13.65 -6.90 -9.19
N PHE A 149 14.31 -6.26 -8.22
CA PHE A 149 14.61 -6.89 -6.93
C PHE A 149 13.34 -7.24 -6.13
N MET A 150 12.32 -6.39 -6.15
CA MET A 150 11.12 -6.52 -5.32
C MET A 150 10.00 -7.37 -5.94
N THR A 151 9.98 -7.46 -7.27
CA THR A 151 8.89 -8.10 -8.03
C THR A 151 9.36 -9.18 -9.00
N GLY A 152 10.67 -9.28 -9.28
CA GLY A 152 11.23 -10.16 -10.30
C GLY A 152 11.17 -9.61 -11.73
N ALA A 153 10.60 -8.43 -11.97
CA ALA A 153 10.43 -7.85 -13.31
C ALA A 153 10.69 -6.33 -13.36
N ARG A 154 11.10 -5.83 -14.54
CA ARG A 154 11.25 -4.39 -14.78
C ARG A 154 9.87 -3.75 -14.95
N ASN A 155 9.65 -2.60 -14.31
CA ASN A 155 8.41 -1.81 -14.37
C ASN A 155 7.13 -2.55 -13.90
N SER A 156 7.29 -3.66 -13.20
CA SER A 156 6.16 -4.35 -12.57
C SER A 156 5.80 -3.69 -11.25
N VAL A 157 4.54 -3.84 -10.89
CA VAL A 157 3.94 -3.28 -9.68
C VAL A 157 4.19 -4.19 -8.49
N LYS A 158 4.48 -3.60 -7.32
CA LYS A 158 4.45 -4.32 -6.05
C LYS A 158 3.17 -3.96 -5.31
N THR A 159 2.33 -4.94 -5.08
CA THR A 159 1.09 -4.73 -4.35
C THR A 159 1.34 -4.64 -2.85
N ILE A 160 0.87 -3.56 -2.24
CA ILE A 160 0.76 -3.41 -0.79
C ILE A 160 -0.63 -3.90 -0.39
N MET A 161 -0.69 -4.84 0.57
CA MET A 161 -1.95 -5.39 1.07
C MET A 161 -2.03 -5.21 2.57
N ALA A 162 -3.09 -4.55 3.03
CA ALA A 162 -3.43 -4.39 4.43
C ALA A 162 -4.73 -5.16 4.73
N THR A 163 -4.65 -6.15 5.60
CA THR A 163 -5.81 -6.94 6.04
C THR A 163 -6.10 -6.66 7.51
N VAL A 164 -7.36 -6.36 7.81
CA VAL A 164 -7.87 -6.14 9.17
C VAL A 164 -9.08 -7.05 9.36
N ILE A 165 -9.06 -7.89 10.40
CA ILE A 165 -10.18 -8.78 10.73
C ILE A 165 -10.67 -8.41 12.12
N PHE A 166 -11.98 -8.33 12.29
CA PHE A 166 -12.57 -7.92 13.55
C PHE A 166 -14.01 -8.38 13.68
N GLN A 167 -14.56 -8.29 14.89
CA GLN A 167 -15.99 -8.49 15.13
C GLN A 167 -16.68 -7.14 15.34
N THR A 168 -17.88 -6.97 14.80
CA THR A 168 -18.72 -5.79 14.99
C THR A 168 -19.39 -5.79 16.37
N GLU A 169 -19.57 -4.62 16.95
CA GLU A 169 -20.18 -4.41 18.27
C GLU A 169 -21.70 -4.69 18.25
N PRO A 170 -22.31 -5.02 19.40
CA PRO A 170 -23.75 -4.98 19.57
C PRO A 170 -24.23 -3.53 19.64
N TYR A 171 -24.53 -2.95 18.47
CA TYR A 171 -24.99 -1.56 18.33
C TYR A 171 -26.53 -1.42 18.24
N ASP A 172 -27.26 -2.54 18.29
CA ASP A 172 -28.71 -2.56 18.47
C ASP A 172 -29.03 -2.85 19.95
N PHE A 173 -29.60 -1.85 20.63
CA PHE A 173 -29.93 -1.93 22.05
C PHE A 173 -31.42 -2.28 22.28
N SER A 174 -32.14 -2.78 21.27
CA SER A 174 -33.57 -3.09 21.41
C SER A 174 -33.90 -4.33 22.25
N ASP A 175 -32.91 -5.15 22.63
CA ASP A 175 -33.08 -6.35 23.45
C ASP A 175 -32.51 -6.19 24.88
N SER A 176 -33.12 -5.30 25.68
CA SER A 176 -32.96 -5.29 27.15
C SER A 176 -34.30 -5.13 27.87
#